data_AF-A0A496UU57-F1
#
_entry.id   AF-A0A496UU57-F1
#
_cell.length_a   1.000
_cell.length_b   1.000
_cell.length_c   1.000
_cell.angle_alpha   90.00
_cell.angle_beta   90.00
_cell.angle_gamma   90.00
#
_symmetry.space_group_name_H-M   'P 1'
#
loop_
_entity.id
_entity.type
_entity.pdbx_description
1 polymer ?
#
loop_
_entity_poly.entity_id
_entity_poly.type
_entity_poly.pdbx_seq_one_letter_code
_entity_poly.pdbx_strand_id
1 'polypeptide(L)'
;MRDTVGNLSVLLAEWRAGKIPANRSLDTADGGIEAEPGEWAAFLETTRHPDFLTALPDDEARGAWATLCFEVIERTGFDLGDLFRQRAAANGDHILFREYQGHGGESWSYSRIARRLRETAAVLLREAGQHAGPPAGPRVAILCANGLGGACVDLACLTHGIFDSPLDIHASVDTLAWIFERVGFTAAVCDHPDR
;
A
#
# COMPACT_ATOMS: atom_id res chain seq x y z
N MET A 1 -9.87 -33.30 20.04
CA MET A 1 -11.20 -32.77 19.65
C MET A 1 -11.04 -31.27 19.47
N ARG A 2 -10.57 -30.86 18.28
CA ARG A 2 -10.42 -29.46 17.85
C ARG A 2 -11.22 -29.34 16.57
N ASP A 3 -12.55 -29.35 16.70
CA ASP A 3 -13.49 -29.24 15.58
C ASP A 3 -14.13 -27.85 15.63
N THR A 4 -13.46 -26.87 15.03
CA THR A 4 -14.04 -25.73 14.27
C THR A 4 -12.92 -24.80 13.80
N VAL A 5 -12.10 -25.26 12.84
CA VAL A 5 -11.39 -24.33 11.95
C VAL A 5 -12.43 -23.83 10.94
N GLY A 6 -13.18 -22.80 11.33
CA GLY A 6 -14.07 -22.10 10.41
C GLY A 6 -13.22 -21.34 9.40
N ASN A 7 -13.00 -21.92 8.22
CA ASN A 7 -12.21 -21.30 7.18
C ASN A 7 -12.85 -19.96 6.77
N LEU A 8 -12.14 -18.85 7.00
CA LEU A 8 -12.60 -17.48 6.75
C LEU A 8 -13.15 -17.30 5.32
N SER A 9 -12.59 -18.02 4.34
CA SER A 9 -13.06 -18.01 2.95
C SER A 9 -14.46 -18.60 2.78
N VAL A 10 -14.84 -19.60 3.59
CA VAL A 10 -16.18 -20.21 3.57
C VAL A 10 -17.20 -19.22 4.09
N LEU A 11 -16.91 -18.53 5.20
CA LEU A 11 -17.81 -17.50 5.75
C LEU A 11 -18.03 -16.37 4.76
N LEU A 12 -16.97 -15.89 4.11
CA LEU A 12 -17.08 -14.85 3.09
C LEU A 12 -17.87 -15.32 1.86
N ALA A 13 -17.72 -16.59 1.46
CA ALA A 13 -18.50 -17.18 0.37
C ALA A 13 -19.98 -17.33 0.73
N GLU A 14 -20.29 -17.72 1.97
CA GLU A 14 -21.67 -17.83 2.46
C GLU A 14 -22.34 -16.45 2.56
N TRP A 15 -21.62 -15.42 3.01
CA TRP A 15 -22.11 -14.05 3.00
C TRP A 15 -22.39 -13.57 1.58
N ARG A 16 -21.45 -13.75 0.64
CA ARG A 16 -21.65 -13.41 -0.78
C ARG A 16 -22.85 -14.14 -1.41
N ALA A 17 -23.12 -15.35 -0.96
CA ALA A 17 -24.28 -16.14 -1.39
C ALA A 17 -25.59 -15.75 -0.68
N GLY A 18 -25.57 -14.76 0.23
CA GLY A 18 -26.73 -14.32 1.00
C GLY A 18 -27.21 -15.33 2.04
N LYS A 19 -26.39 -16.33 2.39
CA LYS A 19 -26.75 -17.40 3.34
C LYS A 19 -26.60 -16.97 4.79
N ILE A 20 -25.72 -16.01 5.05
CA ILE A 20 -25.48 -15.45 6.38
C ILE A 20 -25.43 -13.91 6.30
N PRO A 21 -25.83 -13.21 7.38
CA PRO A 21 -25.67 -11.76 7.46
C PRO A 21 -24.19 -11.38 7.62
N ALA A 22 -23.84 -10.15 7.21
CA ALA A 22 -22.46 -9.66 7.21
C ALA A 22 -21.82 -9.69 8.62
N ASN A 23 -22.56 -9.31 9.66
CA ASN A 23 -22.07 -9.26 11.04
C ASN A 23 -21.65 -10.64 11.60
N ARG A 24 -22.28 -11.74 11.15
CA ARG A 24 -21.90 -13.10 11.55
C ARG A 24 -20.46 -13.45 11.15
N SER A 25 -19.96 -12.85 10.06
CA SER A 25 -18.57 -13.03 9.63
C SER A 25 -17.57 -12.28 10.54
N LEU A 26 -18.00 -11.21 11.22
CA LEU A 26 -17.19 -10.45 12.18
C LEU A 26 -17.10 -11.18 13.52
N ASP A 27 -18.24 -11.62 14.07
CA ASP A 27 -18.31 -12.33 15.35
C ASP A 27 -17.43 -13.61 15.37
N THR A 28 -17.31 -14.26 14.21
CA THR A 28 -16.49 -15.47 14.08
C THR A 28 -15.00 -15.14 13.91
N ALA A 29 -14.67 -14.02 13.25
CA ALA A 29 -13.28 -13.60 13.04
C ALA A 29 -12.64 -13.02 14.32
N ASP A 30 -13.44 -12.34 15.15
CA ASP A 30 -13.06 -11.85 16.48
C ASP A 30 -12.92 -13.01 17.50
N GLY A 31 -13.65 -14.11 17.28
CA GLY A 31 -13.61 -15.34 18.09
C GLY A 31 -12.32 -16.17 18.01
N GLY A 32 -11.25 -15.66 17.38
CA GLY A 32 -9.93 -16.31 17.38
C GLY A 32 -9.73 -17.39 16.30
N ILE A 33 -10.26 -17.20 15.09
CA ILE A 33 -9.92 -18.09 13.97
C ILE A 33 -8.41 -18.03 13.69
N GLU A 34 -7.74 -19.18 13.76
CA GLU A 34 -6.44 -19.37 13.10
C GLU A 34 -6.68 -19.42 11.59
N ALA A 35 -6.26 -18.37 10.89
CA ALA A 35 -6.33 -18.27 9.43
C ALA A 35 -4.95 -17.89 8.88
N GLU A 36 -4.65 -18.40 7.69
CA GLU A 36 -3.39 -18.10 7.01
C GLU A 36 -3.36 -16.63 6.54
N PRO A 37 -2.18 -15.99 6.39
CA PRO A 37 -2.08 -14.60 5.94
C PRO A 37 -2.85 -14.30 4.65
N GLY A 38 -2.89 -15.26 3.71
CA GLY A 38 -3.65 -15.12 2.47
C GLY A 38 -5.17 -15.07 2.65
N GLU A 39 -5.70 -15.73 3.68
CA GLU A 39 -7.13 -15.70 4.01
C GLU A 39 -7.52 -14.35 4.62
N TRP A 40 -6.69 -13.84 5.53
CA TRP A 40 -6.85 -12.50 6.09
C TRP A 40 -6.76 -11.40 5.03
N ALA A 41 -5.82 -11.53 4.09
CA ALA A 41 -5.71 -10.63 2.95
C ALA A 41 -7.00 -10.64 2.09
N ALA A 42 -7.60 -11.82 1.86
CA ALA A 42 -8.86 -11.95 1.15
C ALA A 42 -10.05 -11.37 1.92
N PHE A 43 -10.04 -11.46 3.26
CA PHE A 43 -11.02 -10.80 4.12
C PHE A 43 -10.95 -9.28 4.02
N LEU A 44 -9.76 -8.69 4.11
CA LEU A 44 -9.59 -7.24 3.94
C LEU A 44 -10.07 -6.76 2.57
N GLU A 45 -9.76 -7.50 1.50
CA GLU A 45 -10.23 -7.15 0.16
C GLU A 45 -11.74 -7.32 0.00
N THR A 46 -12.34 -8.31 0.64
CA THR A 46 -13.77 -8.61 0.48
C THR A 46 -14.65 -7.66 1.28
N THR A 47 -14.28 -7.38 2.53
CA THR A 47 -15.14 -6.66 3.49
C THR A 47 -15.04 -5.14 3.40
N ARG A 48 -14.02 -4.61 2.72
CA ARG A 48 -13.90 -3.17 2.45
C ARG A 48 -14.91 -2.63 1.43
N HIS A 49 -15.57 -3.50 0.66
CA HIS A 49 -16.44 -3.07 -0.44
C HIS A 49 -17.73 -2.47 0.11
N PRO A 50 -18.31 -1.46 -0.57
CA PRO A 50 -19.55 -0.83 -0.14
C PRO A 50 -20.68 -1.83 0.15
N ASP A 51 -20.79 -2.89 -0.65
CA ASP A 51 -21.81 -3.93 -0.48
C ASP A 51 -21.72 -4.65 0.88
N PHE A 52 -20.50 -4.84 1.42
CA PHE A 52 -20.32 -5.39 2.75
C PHE A 52 -20.62 -4.36 3.82
N LEU A 53 -20.05 -3.17 3.70
CA LEU A 53 -20.17 -2.09 4.71
C LEU A 53 -21.62 -1.61 4.88
N THR A 54 -22.40 -1.58 3.79
CA THR A 54 -23.81 -1.20 3.80
C THR A 54 -24.72 -2.33 4.29
N ALA A 55 -24.26 -3.58 4.27
CA ALA A 55 -24.95 -4.73 4.85
C ALA A 55 -24.75 -4.86 6.37
N LEU A 56 -23.87 -4.05 6.97
CA LEU A 56 -23.72 -3.97 8.43
C LEU A 56 -24.88 -3.19 9.06
N PRO A 57 -25.46 -3.68 10.17
CA PRO A 57 -26.72 -3.17 10.71
C PRO A 57 -26.65 -1.74 11.23
N ASP A 58 -25.52 -1.34 11.82
CA ASP A 58 -25.38 -0.08 12.56
C ASP A 58 -23.91 0.41 12.60
N ASP A 59 -23.70 1.55 13.27
CA ASP A 59 -22.37 2.14 13.46
C ASP A 59 -21.47 1.31 14.40
N GLU A 60 -22.06 0.59 15.34
CA GLU A 60 -21.32 -0.28 16.27
C GLU A 60 -20.67 -1.45 15.50
N ALA A 61 -21.43 -2.11 14.62
CA ALA A 61 -20.92 -3.16 13.75
C ALA A 61 -19.85 -2.66 12.77
N ARG A 62 -19.98 -1.42 12.27
CA ARG A 62 -18.94 -0.77 11.46
C ARG A 62 -17.67 -0.49 12.28
N GLY A 63 -17.82 -0.06 13.53
CA GLY A 63 -16.70 0.14 14.46
C GLY A 63 -15.97 -1.17 14.79
N ALA A 64 -16.72 -2.25 15.03
CA ALA A 64 -16.15 -3.58 15.26
C ALA A 64 -15.40 -4.09 14.03
N TRP A 65 -15.96 -3.93 12.82
CA TRP A 65 -15.25 -4.25 11.57
C TRP A 65 -13.94 -3.47 11.42
N ALA A 66 -13.94 -2.16 11.70
CA ALA A 66 -12.74 -1.34 11.60
C ALA A 66 -11.66 -1.79 12.59
N THR A 67 -12.06 -2.09 13.84
CA THR A 67 -11.17 -2.60 14.89
C THR A 67 -10.52 -3.91 14.47
N LEU A 68 -11.32 -4.88 13.99
CA LEU A 68 -10.82 -6.15 13.47
C LEU A 68 -9.87 -5.96 12.28
N CYS A 69 -10.16 -5.02 11.37
CA CYS A 69 -9.25 -4.71 10.26
C CYS A 69 -7.87 -4.25 10.77
N PHE A 70 -7.81 -3.39 11.79
CA PHE A 70 -6.54 -2.94 12.37
C PHE A 70 -5.76 -4.08 13.00
N GLU A 71 -6.42 -4.93 13.79
CA GLU A 71 -5.79 -6.09 14.40
C GLU A 71 -5.25 -7.07 13.35
N VAL A 72 -6.02 -7.31 12.29
CA VAL A 72 -5.59 -8.15 11.17
C VAL A 72 -4.37 -7.55 10.47
N ILE A 73 -4.37 -6.24 10.20
CA ILE A 73 -3.25 -5.53 9.58
C ILE A 73 -1.98 -5.68 10.43
N GLU A 74 -2.07 -5.41 11.73
CA GLU A 74 -0.94 -5.51 12.65
C GLU A 74 -0.42 -6.95 12.78
N ARG A 75 -1.32 -7.92 12.96
CA ARG A 75 -0.96 -9.33 13.15
C ARG A 75 -0.33 -9.96 11.90
N THR A 76 -0.81 -9.60 10.72
CA THR A 76 -0.33 -10.19 9.45
C THR A 76 0.84 -9.42 8.85
N GLY A 77 1.14 -8.22 9.34
CA GLY A 77 2.11 -7.32 8.71
C GLY A 77 1.64 -6.82 7.35
N PHE A 78 0.33 -6.79 7.11
CA PHE A 78 -0.24 -6.37 5.83
C PHE A 78 0.09 -4.90 5.58
N ASP A 79 0.85 -4.63 4.52
CA ASP A 79 1.38 -3.29 4.25
C ASP A 79 0.77 -2.64 2.99
N LEU A 80 1.24 -1.43 2.67
CA LEU A 80 0.80 -0.74 1.46
C LEU A 80 1.18 -1.52 0.18
N GLY A 81 2.28 -2.27 0.21
CA GLY A 81 2.71 -3.14 -0.88
C GLY A 81 1.73 -4.28 -1.13
N ASP A 82 1.23 -4.93 -0.09
CA ASP A 82 0.16 -5.93 -0.17
C ASP A 82 -1.12 -5.34 -0.74
N LEU A 83 -1.56 -4.20 -0.18
CA LEU A 83 -2.73 -3.48 -0.66
C LEU A 83 -2.61 -3.15 -2.15
N PHE A 84 -1.46 -2.60 -2.56
CA PHE A 84 -1.23 -2.23 -3.95
C PHE A 84 -1.22 -3.45 -4.88
N ARG A 85 -0.58 -4.55 -4.47
CA ARG A 85 -0.60 -5.83 -5.22
C ARG A 85 -2.03 -6.33 -5.42
N GLN A 86 -2.86 -6.30 -4.38
CA GLN A 86 -4.27 -6.68 -4.49
C GLN A 86 -5.02 -5.80 -5.50
N ARG A 87 -4.82 -4.48 -5.46
CA ARG A 87 -5.49 -3.56 -6.38
C ARG A 87 -5.04 -3.71 -7.81
N ALA A 88 -3.75 -3.90 -8.03
CA ALA A 88 -3.21 -4.14 -9.36
C ALA A 88 -3.70 -5.47 -9.95
N ALA A 89 -3.84 -6.53 -9.14
CA ALA A 89 -4.40 -7.79 -9.59
C ALA A 89 -5.89 -7.68 -9.96
N ALA A 90 -6.68 -6.94 -9.17
CA ALA A 90 -8.11 -6.80 -9.42
C ALA A 90 -8.47 -5.77 -10.51
N ASN A 91 -7.65 -4.73 -10.70
CA ASN A 91 -7.97 -3.56 -11.54
C ASN A 91 -6.84 -3.20 -12.51
N GLY A 92 -6.07 -4.18 -12.99
CA GLY A 92 -4.82 -3.94 -13.73
C GLY A 92 -4.94 -2.98 -14.93
N ASP A 93 -6.07 -3.00 -15.63
CA ASP A 93 -6.34 -2.15 -16.79
C ASP A 93 -6.95 -0.78 -16.44
N HIS A 94 -7.39 -0.59 -15.20
CA HIS A 94 -7.95 0.69 -14.76
C HIS A 94 -6.85 1.74 -14.65
N ILE A 95 -7.19 2.98 -15.00
CA ILE A 95 -6.27 4.11 -14.93
C ILE A 95 -6.07 4.53 -13.47
N LEU A 96 -4.81 4.56 -13.03
CA LEU A 96 -4.40 5.04 -11.71
C LEU A 96 -3.93 6.50 -11.77
N PHE A 97 -3.11 6.85 -12.76
CA PHE A 97 -2.65 8.22 -12.95
C PHE A 97 -2.96 8.73 -14.36
N ARG A 98 -3.14 10.05 -14.46
CA ARG A 98 -3.22 10.77 -15.74
C ARG A 98 -2.36 12.01 -15.63
N GLU A 99 -1.40 12.15 -16.54
CA GLU A 99 -0.58 13.35 -16.62
C GLU A 99 -1.31 14.41 -17.41
N TYR A 100 -1.45 15.61 -16.85
CA TYR A 100 -2.09 16.72 -17.57
C TYR A 100 -1.04 17.50 -18.35
N GLN A 101 -0.89 17.19 -19.63
CA GLN A 101 -0.08 17.96 -20.57
C GLN A 101 -0.95 18.40 -21.75
N GLY A 102 -1.68 19.52 -21.58
CA GLY A 102 -2.52 20.09 -22.64
C GLY A 102 -3.45 19.07 -23.32
N HIS A 103 -3.48 19.06 -24.66
CA HIS A 103 -4.28 18.14 -25.46
C HIS A 103 -3.54 16.82 -25.71
N GLY A 104 -3.57 15.90 -24.74
CA GLY A 104 -3.05 14.53 -24.95
C GLY A 104 -2.31 13.91 -23.78
N GLY A 105 -2.77 14.14 -22.55
CA GLY A 105 -2.17 13.55 -21.35
C GLY A 105 -2.09 12.02 -21.40
N GLU A 106 -0.92 11.46 -21.08
CA GLU A 106 -0.76 10.01 -20.97
C GLU A 106 -1.55 9.48 -19.76
N SER A 107 -2.21 8.33 -19.96
CA SER A 107 -2.92 7.62 -18.90
C SER A 107 -2.16 6.35 -18.52
N TRP A 108 -2.03 6.13 -17.22
CA TRP A 108 -1.21 5.07 -16.65
C TRP A 108 -2.08 4.11 -15.85
N SER A 109 -2.16 2.86 -16.32
CA SER A 109 -2.94 1.83 -15.64
C SER A 109 -2.23 1.28 -14.40
N TYR A 110 -2.97 0.63 -13.50
CA TYR A 110 -2.41 -0.06 -12.33
C TYR A 110 -1.28 -1.02 -12.72
N SER A 111 -1.45 -1.84 -13.76
CA SER A 111 -0.42 -2.78 -14.21
C SER A 111 0.87 -2.08 -14.67
N ARG A 112 0.74 -0.94 -15.38
CA ARG A 112 1.91 -0.15 -15.82
C ARG A 112 2.62 0.46 -14.63
N ILE A 113 1.88 1.03 -13.68
CA ILE A 113 2.46 1.60 -12.46
C ILE A 113 3.11 0.51 -11.63
N ALA A 114 2.46 -0.63 -11.40
CA ALA A 114 3.02 -1.76 -10.65
C ALA A 114 4.38 -2.22 -11.18
N ARG A 115 4.53 -2.29 -12.51
CA ARG A 115 5.82 -2.58 -13.14
C ARG A 115 6.85 -1.49 -12.85
N ARG A 116 6.47 -0.22 -13.04
CA ARG A 116 7.33 0.94 -12.79
C ARG A 116 7.79 1.02 -11.32
N LEU A 117 6.90 0.78 -10.35
CA LEU A 117 7.26 0.78 -8.93
C LEU A 117 8.33 -0.27 -8.62
N ARG A 118 8.16 -1.49 -9.14
CA ARG A 118 9.12 -2.58 -8.96
C ARG A 118 10.48 -2.25 -9.57
N GLU A 119 10.50 -1.67 -10.77
CA GLU A 119 11.72 -1.26 -11.45
C GLU A 119 12.44 -0.16 -10.66
N THR A 120 11.72 0.86 -10.20
CA THR A 120 12.25 1.95 -9.36
C THR A 120 12.83 1.41 -8.05
N ALA A 121 12.07 0.59 -7.31
CA ALA A 121 12.52 0.02 -6.05
C ALA A 121 13.77 -0.85 -6.24
N ALA A 122 13.83 -1.65 -7.31
CA ALA A 122 15.00 -2.46 -7.63
C ALA A 122 16.26 -1.61 -7.86
N VAL A 123 16.14 -0.46 -8.53
CA VAL A 123 17.26 0.48 -8.69
C VAL A 123 17.68 1.04 -7.33
N LEU A 124 16.74 1.58 -6.54
CA LEU A 124 17.05 2.17 -5.23
C LEU A 124 17.74 1.18 -4.28
N LEU A 125 17.26 -0.06 -4.22
CA LEU A 125 17.86 -1.13 -3.42
C LEU A 125 19.27 -1.49 -3.90
N ARG A 126 19.49 -1.56 -5.22
CA ARG A 126 20.80 -1.85 -5.80
C ARG A 126 21.81 -0.75 -5.48
N GLU A 127 21.45 0.50 -5.68
CA GLU A 127 22.37 1.63 -5.43
C GLU A 127 22.70 1.74 -3.93
N ALA A 128 21.74 1.53 -3.04
CA ALA A 128 22.02 1.50 -1.59
C ALA A 128 22.93 0.35 -1.17
N GLY A 129 22.82 -0.83 -1.79
CA GLY A 129 23.69 -1.98 -1.53
C GLY A 129 25.15 -1.73 -1.92
N GLN A 130 25.44 -0.80 -2.83
CA GLN A 130 26.81 -0.42 -3.20
C GLN A 130 27.49 0.48 -2.17
N HIS A 131 26.71 1.14 -1.31
CA HIS A 131 27.19 2.09 -0.30
C HIS A 131 27.05 1.54 1.12
N ALA A 132 27.40 0.26 1.32
CA ALA A 132 27.21 -0.48 2.56
C ALA A 132 27.94 0.15 3.77
N GLY A 133 27.24 1.07 4.44
CA GLY A 133 27.45 1.51 5.81
C GLY A 133 26.08 1.57 6.52
N PRO A 134 26.04 1.60 7.85
CA PRO A 134 24.78 1.82 8.56
C PRO A 134 24.17 3.19 8.19
N PRO A 135 22.84 3.30 7.99
CA PRO A 135 21.80 2.28 8.23
C PRO A 135 21.67 1.22 7.13
N ALA A 136 21.16 0.05 7.50
CA ALA A 136 20.96 -1.09 6.59
C ALA A 136 19.79 -0.86 5.62
N GLY A 137 20.01 -0.10 4.55
CA GLY A 137 19.05 0.06 3.44
C GLY A 137 18.95 1.49 2.89
N PRO A 138 18.29 1.66 1.74
CA PRO A 138 18.09 2.97 1.13
C PRO A 138 17.28 3.92 2.03
N ARG A 139 17.71 5.17 2.09
CA ARG A 139 16.94 6.31 2.61
C ARG A 139 16.90 7.38 1.54
N VAL A 140 15.72 7.64 0.98
CA VAL A 140 15.56 8.37 -0.28
C VAL A 140 15.02 9.77 -0.03
N ALA A 141 15.77 10.78 -0.44
CA ALA A 141 15.23 12.12 -0.60
C ALA A 141 14.53 12.25 -1.96
N ILE A 142 13.31 12.77 -1.99
CA ILE A 142 12.58 13.05 -3.23
C ILE A 142 12.49 14.58 -3.39
N LEU A 143 13.34 15.13 -4.26
CA LEU A 143 13.42 16.55 -4.59
C LEU A 143 12.88 16.78 -6.01
N CYS A 144 11.60 16.48 -6.21
CA CYS A 144 10.91 16.58 -7.49
C CYS A 144 9.74 17.54 -7.38
N ALA A 145 9.45 18.28 -8.45
CA ALA A 145 8.18 18.96 -8.59
C ALA A 145 7.05 17.92 -8.72
N ASN A 146 5.84 18.32 -8.33
CA ASN A 146 4.66 17.46 -8.43
C ASN A 146 4.52 16.89 -9.85
N GLY A 147 4.46 15.57 -9.94
CA GLY A 147 4.40 14.88 -11.22
C GLY A 147 4.46 13.37 -11.05
N LEU A 148 4.25 12.67 -12.15
CA LEU A 148 4.21 11.21 -12.13
C LEU A 148 5.53 10.58 -11.66
N GLY A 149 6.66 11.18 -12.05
CA GLY A 149 7.99 10.71 -11.65
C GLY A 149 8.15 10.63 -10.13
N GLY A 150 7.99 11.78 -9.45
CA GLY A 150 8.07 11.86 -7.99
C GLY A 150 7.02 10.97 -7.30
N ALA A 151 5.77 10.98 -7.76
CA ALA A 151 4.71 10.13 -7.22
C ALA A 151 5.02 8.63 -7.35
N CYS A 152 5.64 8.19 -8.46
CA CYS A 152 6.05 6.80 -8.64
C CYS A 152 7.24 6.43 -7.76
N VAL A 153 8.14 7.36 -7.43
CA VAL A 153 9.25 7.09 -6.52
C VAL A 153 8.75 6.96 -5.10
N ASP A 154 7.91 7.89 -4.65
CA ASP A 154 7.25 7.86 -3.34
C ASP A 154 6.47 6.56 -3.15
N LEU A 155 5.60 6.23 -4.10
CA LEU A 155 4.82 5.00 -4.04
C LEU A 155 5.70 3.73 -4.14
N ALA A 156 6.80 3.77 -4.88
CA ALA A 156 7.75 2.66 -4.92
C ALA A 156 8.43 2.47 -3.57
N CYS A 157 8.73 3.55 -2.86
CA CYS A 157 9.35 3.47 -1.56
C CYS A 157 8.38 2.88 -0.54
N LEU A 158 7.17 3.43 -0.45
CA LEU A 158 6.15 2.97 0.49
C LEU A 158 5.70 1.52 0.23
N THR A 159 5.60 1.08 -1.03
CA THR A 159 5.18 -0.30 -1.37
C THR A 159 6.29 -1.35 -1.21
N HIS A 160 7.54 -0.93 -1.02
CA HIS A 160 8.69 -1.81 -0.86
C HIS A 160 9.45 -1.60 0.46
N GLY A 161 8.87 -0.88 1.42
CA GLY A 161 9.46 -0.67 2.74
C GLY A 161 10.77 0.13 2.72
N ILE A 162 10.93 1.01 1.72
CA ILE A 162 12.07 1.92 1.62
C ILE A 162 11.70 3.23 2.31
N PHE A 163 12.58 3.74 3.17
CA PHE A 163 12.36 5.02 3.83
C PHE A 163 12.55 6.15 2.83
N ASP A 164 11.55 7.03 2.70
CA ASP A 164 11.64 8.20 1.86
C ASP A 164 11.20 9.48 2.59
N SER A 165 11.53 10.61 1.96
CA SER A 165 11.11 11.93 2.40
C SER A 165 10.99 12.86 1.20
N PRO A 166 9.78 13.26 0.82
CA PRO A 166 9.57 14.38 -0.10
C PRO A 166 10.12 15.66 0.52
N LEU A 167 10.95 16.38 -0.24
CA LEU A 167 11.58 17.63 0.17
C LEU A 167 11.01 18.80 -0.63
N ASP A 168 11.00 19.99 -0.01
CA ASP A 168 10.62 21.22 -0.68
C ASP A 168 11.66 21.59 -1.75
N ILE A 169 11.23 21.66 -3.01
CA ILE A 169 12.08 22.05 -4.14
C ILE A 169 12.57 23.50 -4.06
N HIS A 170 11.96 24.32 -3.22
CA HIS A 170 12.34 25.71 -2.98
C HIS A 170 13.25 25.88 -1.75
N ALA A 171 13.58 24.80 -1.03
CA ALA A 171 14.49 24.85 0.10
C ALA A 171 15.88 25.35 -0.31
N SER A 172 16.52 26.13 0.56
CA SER A 172 17.90 26.55 0.33
C SER A 172 18.87 25.37 0.39
N VAL A 173 20.02 25.51 -0.26
CA VAL A 173 21.09 24.51 -0.21
C VAL A 173 21.52 24.20 1.22
N ASP A 174 21.65 25.22 2.08
CA ASP A 174 22.01 25.02 3.50
C ASP A 174 20.96 24.21 4.26
N THR A 175 19.68 24.45 3.96
CA THR A 175 18.58 23.68 4.54
C THR A 175 18.63 22.23 4.07
N LEU A 176 18.81 22.01 2.77
CA LEU A 176 18.91 20.68 2.20
C LEU A 176 20.11 19.92 2.76
N ALA A 177 21.29 20.54 2.83
CA ALA A 177 22.49 19.93 3.40
C ALA A 177 22.26 19.50 4.86
N TRP A 178 21.63 20.37 5.67
CA TRP A 178 21.30 20.07 7.06
C TRP A 178 20.32 18.88 7.18
N ILE A 179 19.26 18.84 6.35
CA ILE A 179 18.30 17.71 6.36
C ILE A 179 19.01 16.42 5.96
N PHE A 180 19.82 16.44 4.90
CA PHE A 180 20.54 15.27 4.39
C PHE A 180 21.46 14.66 5.45
N GLU A 181 22.24 15.50 6.14
CA GLU A 181 23.11 15.05 7.24
C GLU A 181 22.28 14.49 8.41
N ARG A 182 21.19 15.17 8.80
CA ARG A 182 20.40 14.80 9.96
C ARG A 182 19.62 13.50 9.77
N VAL A 183 19.05 13.30 8.59
CA VAL A 183 18.25 12.12 8.24
C VAL A 183 19.15 10.97 7.78
N GLY A 184 20.31 11.28 7.21
CA GLY A 184 21.23 10.28 6.65
C GLY A 184 20.67 9.68 5.37
N PHE A 185 20.21 10.51 4.43
CA PHE A 185 19.79 10.03 3.11
C PHE A 185 20.96 9.39 2.37
N THR A 186 20.68 8.26 1.72
CA THR A 186 21.67 7.49 0.93
C THR A 186 21.48 7.68 -0.57
N ALA A 187 20.33 8.22 -0.98
CA ALA A 187 20.01 8.52 -2.37
C ALA A 187 19.13 9.76 -2.45
N ALA A 188 19.26 10.50 -3.54
CA ALA A 188 18.37 11.61 -3.90
C ALA A 188 17.82 11.37 -5.30
N VAL A 189 16.51 11.51 -5.45
CA VAL A 189 15.86 11.58 -6.76
C VAL A 189 15.46 13.04 -6.99
N CYS A 190 15.92 13.59 -8.11
CA CYS A 190 15.63 14.95 -8.51
C CYS A 190 15.01 14.97 -9.90
N ASP A 191 14.26 16.02 -10.22
CA ASP A 191 13.84 16.27 -11.60
C ASP A 191 15.06 16.54 -12.50
N HIS A 192 14.91 16.22 -13.79
CA HIS A 192 15.90 16.63 -14.79
C HIS A 192 15.92 18.16 -14.88
N PRO A 193 17.09 18.81 -14.98
CA PRO A 193 17.18 20.27 -15.07
C PRO A 193 16.46 20.87 -16.28
N ASP A 194 16.22 20.08 -17.33
CA ASP A 194 15.51 20.50 -18.55
C ASP A 194 13.97 20.34 -18.47
N ARG A 195 13.41 20.11 -17.28
CA ARG A 195 11.96 19.97 -17.06
C ARG A 195 11.26 21.31 -16.89
#